data_AF-A0A2P7YRG5-F1
#
_entry.id   AF-A0A2P7YRG5-F1
#
_cell.length_a   1.000
_cell.length_b   1.000
_cell.length_c   1.000
_cell.angle_alpha   90.00
_cell.angle_beta   90.00
_cell.angle_gamma   90.00
#
_symmetry.space_group_name_H-M   'P 1'
#
loop_
_entity.id
_entity.type
_entity.pdbx_description
1 polymer ?
#
loop_
_entity_poly.entity_id
_entity_poly.type
_entity_poly.pdbx_seq_one_letter_code
_entity_poly.pdbx_strand_id
1 'polypeptide(L)'
;MIDEAEFNKALPNFHKLAVEHITAPEGVCAGANFVKSYDGRWCSYISLTLNGAFLEFVISYSRFYLEPILHHLKDNNPSLKVDIEECIPEIHPVLQRTLLLLHQCETKELMESLHPETTEKYLISWFGIYLGYISPLLSLRVPESAYISLSS
;
A
#
# COMPACT_ATOMS: atom_id res chain seq x y z
N MET A 1 -6.69 1.26 -15.77
CA MET A 1 -6.83 2.16 -14.59
C MET A 1 -8.01 1.64 -13.79
N ILE A 2 -7.85 1.47 -12.48
CA ILE A 2 -8.88 0.90 -11.60
C ILE A 2 -9.80 2.01 -11.09
N ASP A 3 -11.11 1.78 -11.05
CA ASP A 3 -12.04 2.74 -10.45
C ASP A 3 -12.18 2.53 -8.93
N GLU A 4 -12.81 3.48 -8.23
CA GLU A 4 -12.98 3.43 -6.77
C GLU A 4 -13.81 2.21 -6.32
N ALA A 5 -14.79 1.78 -7.12
CA ALA A 5 -15.65 0.66 -6.78
C ALA A 5 -14.90 -0.67 -6.90
N GLU A 6 -14.13 -0.85 -7.97
CA GLU A 6 -13.22 -1.97 -8.18
C GLU A 6 -12.16 -2.02 -7.08
N PHE A 7 -11.54 -0.88 -6.76
CA PHE A 7 -10.59 -0.74 -5.67
C PHE A 7 -11.20 -1.20 -4.35
N ASN A 8 -12.36 -0.64 -3.97
CA ASN A 8 -13.02 -0.97 -2.70
C ASN A 8 -13.39 -2.46 -2.62
N LYS A 9 -13.81 -3.06 -3.72
CA LYS A 9 -14.15 -4.50 -3.79
C LYS A 9 -12.90 -5.38 -3.61
N ALA A 10 -11.78 -5.01 -4.22
CA ALA A 10 -10.53 -5.77 -4.16
C ALA A 10 -9.74 -5.55 -2.85
N LEU A 11 -9.96 -4.42 -2.17
CA LEU A 11 -9.16 -3.98 -1.03
C LEU A 11 -9.03 -5.01 0.12
N PRO A 12 -10.08 -5.73 0.54
CA PRO A 12 -9.96 -6.75 1.59
C PRO A 12 -9.05 -7.92 1.20
N ASN A 13 -9.18 -8.40 -0.04
CA ASN A 13 -8.38 -9.50 -0.57
C ASN A 13 -6.92 -9.07 -0.76
N PHE A 14 -6.71 -7.90 -1.35
CA PHE A 14 -5.40 -7.27 -1.42
C PHE A 14 -4.75 -7.17 -0.04
N HIS A 15 -5.46 -6.66 0.96
CA HIS A 15 -4.94 -6.47 2.32
C HIS A 15 -4.47 -7.79 2.92
N LYS A 16 -5.29 -8.84 2.82
CA LYS A 16 -4.94 -10.18 3.30
C LYS A 16 -3.66 -10.68 2.64
N LEU A 17 -3.62 -10.65 1.30
CA LEU A 17 -2.45 -11.09 0.54
C LEU A 17 -1.19 -10.29 0.88
N ALA A 18 -1.32 -8.97 1.04
CA ALA A 18 -0.21 -8.11 1.40
C ALA A 18 0.34 -8.48 2.79
N VAL A 19 -0.51 -8.58 3.81
CA VAL A 19 -0.08 -8.94 5.17
C VAL A 19 0.57 -10.33 5.22
N GLU A 20 0.02 -11.31 4.49
CA GLU A 20 0.52 -12.68 4.46
C GLU A 20 1.85 -12.84 3.70
N HIS A 21 2.13 -11.98 2.71
CA HIS A 21 3.23 -12.18 1.77
C HIS A 21 4.27 -11.04 1.69
N ILE A 22 4.15 -10.00 2.52
CA ILE A 22 5.26 -9.07 2.75
C ILE A 22 6.39 -9.82 3.46
N THR A 23 7.62 -9.64 2.98
CA THR A 23 8.81 -10.31 3.50
C THR A 23 10.00 -9.36 3.53
N ALA A 24 10.98 -9.67 4.38
CA ALA A 24 12.30 -9.05 4.39
C ALA A 24 13.38 -10.09 4.75
N PRO A 25 14.67 -9.87 4.41
CA PRO A 25 15.75 -10.81 4.72
C PRO A 25 15.87 -11.17 6.21
N GLU A 26 15.63 -10.21 7.10
CA GLU A 26 15.69 -10.40 8.57
C GLU A 26 14.32 -10.79 9.17
N GLY A 27 13.32 -11.02 8.31
CA GLY A 27 11.93 -11.21 8.71
C GLY A 27 11.19 -9.89 8.92
N VAL A 28 9.87 -9.97 8.90
CA VAL A 28 8.96 -8.88 9.24
C VAL A 28 7.97 -9.39 10.27
N CYS A 29 7.59 -8.53 11.21
CA CYS A 29 6.48 -8.81 12.12
C CYS A 29 5.36 -7.84 11.83
N ALA A 30 4.24 -8.35 11.29
CA ALA A 30 3.03 -7.56 11.12
C ALA A 30 2.43 -7.22 12.50
N GLY A 31 2.21 -5.94 12.75
CA GLY A 31 1.53 -5.43 13.92
C GLY A 31 0.04 -5.27 13.67
N ALA A 32 -0.53 -4.14 14.10
CA ALA A 32 -1.89 -3.78 13.77
C ALA A 32 -2.10 -3.73 12.24
N ASN A 33 -3.12 -4.42 11.76
CA ASN A 33 -3.51 -4.44 10.36
C ASN A 33 -5.04 -4.54 10.28
N PHE A 34 -5.66 -3.73 9.43
CA PHE A 34 -7.11 -3.75 9.23
C PHE A 34 -7.51 -3.07 7.92
N VAL A 35 -8.72 -3.39 7.46
CA VAL A 35 -9.43 -2.62 6.43
C VAL A 35 -10.59 -1.90 7.10
N LYS A 36 -10.74 -0.60 6.82
CA LYS A 36 -11.79 0.23 7.43
C LYS A 36 -12.42 1.16 6.42
N SER A 37 -13.70 1.44 6.63
CA SER A 37 -14.49 2.43 5.91
C SER A 37 -14.86 3.58 6.84
N TYR A 38 -14.76 4.82 6.34
CA TYR A 38 -15.27 6.02 6.98
C TYR A 38 -15.95 6.88 5.92
N ASP A 39 -17.23 7.21 6.11
CA ASP A 39 -18.05 7.99 5.16
C ASP A 39 -17.95 7.51 3.70
N GLY A 40 -17.94 6.19 3.52
CA GLY A 40 -17.84 5.55 2.20
C GLY A 40 -16.44 5.54 1.59
N ARG A 41 -15.42 6.07 2.27
CA ARG A 41 -14.01 5.98 1.86
C ARG A 41 -13.32 4.84 2.58
N TRP A 42 -12.71 3.94 1.83
CA TRP A 42 -12.03 2.78 2.37
C TRP A 42 -10.53 3.00 2.45
N CYS A 43 -9.90 2.41 3.47
CA CYS A 43 -8.45 2.28 3.54
C CYS A 43 -8.03 0.92 4.10
N SER A 44 -6.89 0.44 3.61
CA SER A 44 -6.12 -0.66 4.18
C SER A 44 -5.00 -0.07 5.02
N TYR A 45 -4.90 -0.46 6.28
CA TYR A 45 -3.86 -0.06 7.20
C TYR A 45 -2.99 -1.27 7.54
N ILE A 46 -1.67 -1.18 7.37
CA ILE A 46 -0.72 -2.23 7.71
C ILE A 46 0.41 -1.60 8.51
N SER A 47 0.68 -2.12 9.70
CA SER A 47 1.90 -1.78 10.44
C SER A 47 2.83 -2.97 10.54
N LEU A 48 4.13 -2.73 10.53
CA LEU A 48 5.14 -3.75 10.68
C LEU A 48 6.35 -3.25 11.46
N THR A 49 7.10 -4.20 12.02
CA THR A 49 8.43 -3.95 12.58
C THR A 49 9.48 -4.58 11.68
N LEU A 50 10.49 -3.78 11.30
CA LEU A 50 11.63 -4.16 10.47
C LEU A 50 12.92 -3.65 11.12
N ASN A 51 13.82 -4.55 11.52
CA ASN A 51 15.10 -4.21 12.13
C ASN A 51 14.97 -3.25 13.34
N GLY A 52 13.91 -3.44 14.14
CA GLY A 52 13.59 -2.60 15.29
C GLY A 52 12.92 -1.26 14.96
N ALA A 53 12.83 -0.89 13.68
CA ALA A 53 12.07 0.27 13.22
C ALA A 53 10.61 -0.10 12.99
N PHE A 54 9.71 0.82 13.32
CA PHE A 54 8.28 0.70 13.07
C PHE A 54 7.94 1.34 11.72
N LEU A 55 7.14 0.65 10.91
CA LEU A 55 6.65 1.15 9.63
C LEU A 55 5.13 1.02 9.57
N GLU A 56 4.48 2.06 9.07
CA GLU A 56 3.05 2.08 8.81
C GLU A 56 2.80 2.33 7.33
N PHE A 57 1.82 1.65 6.77
CA PHE A 57 1.31 1.84 5.42
C PHE A 57 -0.19 2.05 5.47
N VAL A 58 -0.67 3.03 4.71
CA VAL A 58 -2.09 3.31 4.56
C VAL A 58 -2.40 3.47 3.08
N ILE A 59 -3.12 2.49 2.54
CA ILE A 59 -3.54 2.42 1.15
C ILE A 59 -4.98 2.90 1.08
N SER A 60 -5.25 3.91 0.26
CA SER A 60 -6.62 4.40 0.00
C SER A 60 -6.75 4.83 -1.47
N TYR A 61 -7.92 5.31 -1.88
CA TYR A 61 -8.15 5.76 -3.25
C TYR A 61 -8.18 7.29 -3.33
N SER A 62 -7.42 7.86 -4.26
CA SER A 62 -7.50 9.29 -4.57
C SER A 62 -8.57 9.54 -5.63
N ARG A 63 -9.62 10.29 -5.27
CA ARG A 63 -10.63 10.76 -6.23
C ARG A 63 -10.12 11.86 -7.15
N PHE A 64 -8.99 12.49 -6.81
CA PHE A 64 -8.37 13.51 -7.65
C PHE A 64 -7.52 12.88 -8.75
N TYR A 65 -6.70 11.89 -8.38
CA TYR A 65 -5.81 11.19 -9.31
C TYR A 65 -6.46 9.97 -9.96
N LEU A 66 -7.60 9.49 -9.44
CA LEU A 66 -8.34 8.32 -9.91
C LEU A 66 -7.53 7.01 -9.82
N GLU A 67 -6.80 6.85 -8.72
CA GLU A 67 -5.84 5.75 -8.53
C GLU A 67 -5.59 5.48 -7.03
N PRO A 68 -5.05 4.30 -6.65
CA PRO A 68 -4.69 4.02 -5.27
C PRO A 68 -3.50 4.85 -4.83
N ILE A 69 -3.55 5.47 -3.65
CA ILE A 69 -2.46 6.22 -3.01
C ILE A 69 -1.86 5.44 -1.85
N LEU A 70 -0.54 5.54 -1.68
CA LEU A 70 0.17 5.00 -0.54
C LEU A 70 0.68 6.13 0.36
N HIS A 71 0.17 6.14 1.58
CA HIS A 71 0.78 6.91 2.65
C HIS A 71 1.62 5.99 3.53
N HIS A 72 2.71 6.50 4.08
CA HIS A 72 3.53 5.75 5.01
C HIS A 72 4.10 6.63 6.13
N LEU A 73 4.61 5.96 7.17
CA LEU A 73 5.34 6.60 8.25
C LEU A 73 6.38 5.62 8.81
N LYS A 74 7.54 6.15 9.20
CA LYS A 74 8.58 5.39 9.91
C LYS A 74 8.76 5.94 11.31
N ASP A 75 8.82 5.05 12.30
CA ASP A 75 9.05 5.33 13.72
C ASP A 75 8.10 6.40 14.32
N ASN A 76 6.89 6.50 13.76
CA ASN A 76 5.89 7.52 14.09
C ASN A 76 6.41 8.95 14.01
N ASN A 77 7.50 9.19 13.28
CA ASN A 77 8.20 10.46 13.30
C ASN A 77 8.20 11.11 11.92
N PRO A 78 7.27 12.05 11.64
CA PRO A 78 7.26 12.80 10.38
C PRO A 78 8.45 13.77 10.26
N SER A 79 9.27 13.94 11.30
CA SER A 79 10.43 14.86 11.34
C SER A 79 11.78 14.21 11.02
N LEU A 80 11.83 12.89 10.79
CA LEU A 80 12.96 12.28 10.09
C LEU A 80 13.11 13.04 8.77
N LYS A 81 14.33 13.46 8.39
CA LYS A 81 14.60 14.17 7.13
C LYS A 81 14.06 13.33 5.97
N VAL A 82 12.82 13.60 5.61
CA VAL A 82 12.18 13.07 4.42
C VAL A 82 12.89 13.75 3.28
N ASP A 83 13.40 12.99 2.32
CA ASP A 83 13.80 13.60 1.06
C ASP A 83 12.51 14.14 0.43
N ILE A 84 12.29 15.46 0.57
CA ILE A 84 11.05 16.13 0.17
C ILE A 84 10.82 15.98 -1.35
N GLU A 85 11.87 15.65 -2.10
CA GLU A 85 11.79 15.35 -3.53
C GLU A 85 10.95 14.08 -3.83
N GLU A 86 10.79 13.16 -2.86
CA GLU A 86 10.07 11.89 -3.07
C GLU A 86 8.78 11.76 -2.26
N CYS A 87 8.66 12.45 -1.12
CA CYS A 87 7.53 12.30 -0.20
C CYS A 87 7.00 13.62 0.36
N ILE A 88 5.68 13.82 0.30
CA ILE A 88 5.01 15.05 0.73
C ILE A 88 4.18 14.78 1.99
N PRO A 89 4.34 15.55 3.09
CA PRO A 89 3.44 15.44 4.23
C PRO A 89 2.00 15.84 3.87
N GLU A 90 1.05 14.92 4.07
CA GLU A 90 -0.37 15.14 3.78
C GLU A 90 -1.25 14.64 4.94
N ILE A 91 -2.41 15.28 5.14
CA ILE A 91 -3.44 14.78 6.05
C ILE A 91 -4.22 13.67 5.34
N HIS A 92 -4.08 12.45 5.82
CA HIS A 92 -4.72 11.30 5.20
C HIS A 92 -6.25 11.45 5.18
N PRO A 93 -6.93 11.24 4.04
CA PRO A 93 -8.36 11.55 3.87
C PRO A 93 -9.29 10.72 4.77
N VAL A 94 -8.92 9.48 5.11
CA VAL A 94 -9.69 8.59 5.99
C VAL A 94 -9.28 8.70 7.47
N LEU A 95 -7.98 8.58 7.78
CA LEU A 95 -7.48 8.56 9.16
C LEU A 95 -7.34 9.94 9.81
N GLN A 96 -7.44 11.04 9.05
CA GLN A 96 -7.38 12.42 9.56
C GLN A 96 -6.12 12.71 10.40
N ARG A 97 -4.99 12.09 10.03
CA ARG A 97 -3.66 12.33 10.63
C ARG A 97 -2.62 12.55 9.54
N THR A 98 -1.54 13.26 9.88
CA THR A 98 -0.44 13.52 8.95
C THR A 98 0.37 12.26 8.69
N LEU A 99 0.57 11.94 7.42
CA LEU A 99 1.42 10.86 6.93
C LEU A 99 2.24 11.39 5.75
N LEU A 100 3.23 10.61 5.32
CA LEU A 100 4.00 10.92 4.12
C LEU A 100 3.32 10.27 2.92
N LEU A 101 2.89 11.08 1.95
CA LEU A 101 2.43 10.61 0.66
C LEU A 101 3.63 10.38 -0.25
N LEU A 102 3.77 9.16 -0.77
CA LEU A 102 4.69 8.89 -1.87
C LEU A 102 4.04 9.36 -3.17
N HIS A 103 4.66 10.31 -3.86
CA HIS A 103 4.08 10.91 -5.06
C HIS A 103 3.88 9.87 -6.17
N GLN A 104 2.77 9.95 -6.89
CA GLN A 104 2.36 8.98 -7.90
C GLN A 104 2.78 9.36 -9.33
N CYS A 105 3.97 9.94 -9.48
CA CYS A 105 4.47 10.18 -10.83
C CYS A 105 4.76 8.83 -11.49
N GLU A 106 4.31 8.67 -12.74
CA GLU A 106 4.55 7.49 -13.59
C GLU A 106 3.81 6.20 -13.20
N THR A 107 2.94 6.21 -12.17
CA THR A 107 2.16 5.03 -11.77
C THR A 107 1.33 4.47 -12.92
N LYS A 108 0.74 5.36 -13.70
CA LYS A 108 -0.08 4.99 -14.86
C LYS A 108 0.75 4.28 -15.91
N GLU A 109 1.82 4.89 -16.42
CA GLU A 109 2.68 4.30 -17.43
C GLU A 109 3.27 2.96 -16.96
N LEU A 110 3.70 2.90 -15.70
CA LEU A 110 4.28 1.70 -15.11
C LEU A 110 3.27 0.55 -15.07
N MET A 111 2.07 0.79 -14.56
CA MET A 111 1.05 -0.25 -14.44
C MET A 111 0.44 -0.66 -15.79
N GLU A 112 0.40 0.26 -16.76
CA GLU A 112 0.04 -0.06 -18.14
C GLU A 112 1.04 -1.04 -18.75
N SER A 113 2.35 -0.89 -18.50
CA SER A 113 3.36 -1.82 -19.01
C SER A 113 3.23 -3.26 -18.46
N LEU A 114 2.76 -3.40 -17.22
CA LEU A 114 2.66 -4.69 -16.53
C LEU A 114 1.40 -5.49 -16.91
N HIS A 115 0.38 -4.85 -17.50
CA HIS A 115 -0.87 -5.48 -17.93
C HIS A 115 -1.49 -6.45 -16.88
N PRO A 116 -1.75 -6.00 -15.64
CA PRO A 116 -2.33 -6.88 -14.62
C PRO A 116 -3.74 -7.35 -15.01
N GLU A 117 -3.99 -8.66 -14.90
CA GLU A 117 -5.24 -9.30 -15.35
C GLU A 117 -6.44 -9.01 -14.44
N THR A 118 -6.20 -8.69 -13.16
CA THR A 118 -7.24 -8.41 -12.16
C THR A 118 -6.87 -7.21 -11.29
N THR A 119 -7.87 -6.61 -10.64
CA THR A 119 -7.66 -5.49 -9.70
C THR A 119 -6.76 -5.90 -8.53
N GLU A 120 -6.87 -7.11 -8.02
CA GLU A 120 -5.98 -7.63 -6.97
C GLU A 120 -4.54 -7.74 -7.48
N LYS A 121 -4.31 -8.29 -8.68
CA LYS A 121 -2.98 -8.37 -9.30
C LYS A 121 -2.41 -6.98 -9.57
N TYR A 122 -3.25 -6.01 -9.93
CA TYR A 122 -2.87 -4.61 -10.07
C TYR A 122 -2.37 -4.07 -8.72
N LEU A 123 -3.17 -4.21 -7.65
CA LEU A 123 -2.83 -3.66 -6.34
C LEU A 123 -1.60 -4.31 -5.71
N ILE A 124 -1.43 -5.63 -5.88
CA ILE A 124 -0.23 -6.34 -5.41
C ILE A 124 1.01 -5.89 -6.15
N SER A 125 0.96 -5.77 -7.48
CA SER A 125 2.10 -5.31 -8.28
C SER A 125 2.46 -3.86 -7.95
N TRP A 126 1.45 -2.98 -7.91
CA TRP A 126 1.60 -1.57 -7.52
C TRP A 126 2.22 -1.45 -6.13
N PHE A 127 1.66 -2.11 -5.12
CA PHE A 127 2.14 -2.00 -3.76
C PHE A 127 3.54 -2.61 -3.60
N GLY A 128 3.84 -3.73 -4.29
CA GLY A 128 5.16 -4.35 -4.27
C GLY A 128 6.27 -3.46 -4.81
N ILE A 129 5.99 -2.69 -5.87
CA ILE A 129 6.92 -1.69 -6.40
C ILE A 129 7.13 -0.56 -5.39
N TYR A 130 6.04 -0.03 -4.83
CA TYR A 130 6.06 1.08 -3.89
C TYR A 130 6.74 0.74 -2.56
N LEU A 131 6.63 -0.51 -2.11
CA LEU A 131 7.37 -1.02 -0.96
C LEU A 131 8.88 -0.89 -1.16
N GLY A 132 9.38 -1.15 -2.37
CA GLY A 132 10.80 -1.05 -2.70
C GLY A 132 11.35 0.38 -2.60
N TYR A 133 10.53 1.39 -2.93
CA TYR A 133 10.89 2.80 -2.73
C TYR A 133 10.95 3.18 -1.25
N ILE A 134 10.05 2.63 -0.42
CA ILE A 134 10.04 2.94 1.02
C ILE A 134 11.18 2.21 1.76
N SER A 135 11.46 0.96 1.38
CA SER A 135 12.56 0.20 1.94
C SER A 135 13.04 -0.88 0.96
N PRO A 136 14.32 -0.88 0.56
CA PRO A 136 14.86 -1.90 -0.33
C PRO A 136 14.91 -3.30 0.29
N LEU A 137 14.66 -3.41 1.60
CA LEU A 137 14.59 -4.68 2.33
C LEU A 137 13.20 -5.34 2.22
N LEU A 138 12.16 -4.57 1.89
CA LEU A 138 10.81 -5.12 1.80
C LEU A 138 10.55 -5.67 0.41
N SER A 139 9.87 -6.80 0.35
CA SER A 139 9.36 -7.34 -0.90
C SER A 139 8.01 -8.00 -0.70
N LEU A 140 7.16 -7.93 -1.72
CA LEU A 140 5.87 -8.59 -1.77
C LEU A 140 5.88 -9.63 -2.87
N ARG A 141 5.78 -10.91 -2.49
CA ARG A 141 5.80 -12.04 -3.44
C ARG A 141 4.61 -12.96 -3.16
N VAL A 142 3.53 -12.74 -3.89
CA VAL A 142 2.30 -13.53 -3.77
C VAL A 142 2.36 -14.70 -4.78
N PRO A 143 2.28 -15.97 -4.33
CA PRO A 143 2.24 -17.10 -5.23
C PRO A 143 0.91 -17.17 -6.00
N GLU A 144 0.93 -17.68 -7.24
CA GLU A 144 -0.28 -17.74 -8.08
C GLU A 144 -1.44 -18.49 -7.41
N SER A 145 -1.12 -19.52 -6.63
CA SER A 145 -2.11 -20.32 -5.88
C SER A 145 -2.90 -19.51 -4.85
N ALA A 146 -2.35 -18.40 -4.34
CA ALA A 146 -3.03 -17.55 -3.36
C ALA A 146 -4.15 -16.69 -3.99
N TYR A 147 -4.15 -16.50 -5.32
CA TYR A 147 -5.24 -15.83 -6.02
C TYR A 147 -6.43 -16.76 -6.30
N ILE A 148 -6.15 -18.06 -6.49
CA ILE A 148 -7.18 -19.07 -6.78
C ILE A 148 -8.08 -19.27 -5.55
N SER A 149 -7.51 -19.27 -4.35
CA SER A 149 -8.23 -19.45 -3.08
C SER A 149 -9.14 -18.28 -2.70
N LEU A 150 -9.08 -17.15 -3.42
CA LEU A 150 -9.98 -16.02 -3.25
C LEU A 150 -11.23 -16.10 -4.14
N SER A 151 -11.20 -16.98 -5.15
CA SER A 151 -12.27 -17.14 -6.15
C SER A 151 -13.26 -18.26 -5.80
N SER A 152 -13.05 -18.94 -4.68
CA SER A 152 -13.81 -20.09 -4.16
C SER A 152 -14.57 -19.72 -2.90
#